data_AF-A0ABC8YWC0-F1
#
_entry.id   AF-A0ABC8YWC0-F1
#
_cell.length_a   1.000
_cell.length_b   1.000
_cell.length_c   1.000
_cell.angle_alpha   90.00
_cell.angle_beta   90.00
_cell.angle_gamma   90.00
#
_symmetry.space_group_name_H-M   'P 1'
#
loop_
_entity.id
_entity.type
_entity.pdbx_description
1 polymer ?
#
loop_
_entity_poly.entity_id
_entity_poly.type
_entity_poly.pdbx_seq_one_letter_code
_entity_poly.pdbx_strand_id
1 'polypeptide(L)'
;MAPEVLARNVGHGTPVDAWSLGCVMAELLTGKPPFAGKDEANHLFKIFDVLGVPCKRVWQTMEPQAHDDEVQVWRARQLRARHHSRLHELFPEEMLSRDGFQVLKGLLTCDPEKRLTAAAALQCPWFTENIDDAPVPVSGRAMVTKIAAMASKSKSLAISFVGCALALLRPKALAH
;
A
#
# COMPACT_ATOMS: atom_id res chain seq x y z
N MET A 1 -3.55 -5.21 -8.71
CA MET A 1 -2.42 -5.75 -9.50
C MET A 1 -1.25 -4.78 -9.42
N ALA A 2 -0.01 -5.26 -9.45
CA ALA A 2 1.18 -4.39 -9.38
C ALA A 2 1.41 -3.66 -10.72
N PRO A 3 1.98 -2.44 -10.71
CA PRO A 3 2.14 -1.61 -11.92
C PRO A 3 3.00 -2.27 -13.00
N GLU A 4 4.06 -3.00 -12.63
CA GLU A 4 4.93 -3.72 -13.56
C GLU A 4 4.22 -4.90 -14.24
N VAL A 5 3.27 -5.54 -13.54
CA VAL A 5 2.46 -6.61 -14.12
C VAL A 5 1.51 -6.03 -15.17
N LEU A 6 0.88 -4.89 -14.86
CA LEU A 6 0.03 -4.16 -15.81
C LEU A 6 0.80 -3.61 -17.01
N ALA A 7 2.07 -3.23 -16.82
CA ALA A 7 2.90 -2.63 -17.86
C ALA A 7 3.50 -3.66 -18.84
N ARG A 8 3.99 -4.79 -18.32
CA ARG A 8 4.70 -5.82 -19.11
C ARG A 8 3.86 -7.06 -19.40
N ASN A 9 2.74 -7.26 -18.70
CA ASN A 9 1.98 -8.52 -18.68
C ASN A 9 2.83 -9.76 -18.30
N VAL A 10 3.95 -9.53 -17.62
CA VAL A 10 4.86 -10.59 -17.14
C VAL A 10 5.48 -10.12 -15.82
N GLY A 11 5.03 -10.67 -14.70
CA GLY A 11 5.63 -10.37 -13.39
C GLY A 11 5.13 -11.31 -12.31
N HIS A 12 5.98 -12.27 -11.93
CA HIS A 12 5.76 -13.13 -10.77
C HIS A 12 7.03 -13.07 -9.93
N GLY A 13 6.88 -12.81 -8.63
CA GLY A 13 8.00 -12.71 -7.70
C GLY A 13 7.67 -11.89 -6.47
N THR A 14 8.57 -11.91 -5.50
CA THR A 14 8.42 -11.29 -4.18
C THR A 14 7.99 -9.80 -4.21
N PRO A 15 8.43 -8.95 -5.15
CA PRO A 15 7.98 -7.56 -5.21
C PRO A 15 6.47 -7.42 -5.49
N VAL A 16 5.89 -8.32 -6.29
CA VAL A 16 4.45 -8.30 -6.61
C VAL A 16 3.62 -8.68 -5.38
N ASP A 17 4.12 -9.61 -4.57
CA ASP A 17 3.50 -9.97 -3.29
C ASP A 17 3.56 -8.82 -2.29
N ALA A 18 4.70 -8.11 -2.23
CA ALA A 18 4.85 -6.93 -1.38
C ALA A 18 3.89 -5.79 -1.79
N TRP A 19 3.67 -5.58 -3.09
CA TRP A 19 2.64 -4.65 -3.56
C TRP A 19 1.25 -5.06 -3.08
N SER A 20 0.92 -6.35 -3.22
CA SER A 20 -0.36 -6.90 -2.79
C SER A 20 -0.57 -6.72 -1.29
N LEU A 21 0.48 -6.86 -0.49
CA LEU A 21 0.46 -6.58 0.95
C LEU A 21 0.16 -5.10 1.25
N GLY A 22 0.74 -4.18 0.50
CA GLY A 22 0.41 -2.75 0.57
C GLY A 22 -1.06 -2.48 0.23
N CYS A 23 -1.60 -3.14 -0.80
CA CYS A 23 -3.02 -3.03 -1.13
C CYS A 23 -3.93 -3.57 -0.03
N VAL A 24 -3.60 -4.72 0.56
CA VAL A 24 -4.36 -5.30 1.69
C VAL A 24 -4.31 -4.39 2.90
N MET A 25 -3.14 -3.86 3.25
CA MET A 25 -3.00 -2.90 4.35
C MET A 25 -3.88 -1.66 4.13
N ALA A 26 -3.83 -1.07 2.93
CA ALA A 26 -4.67 0.06 2.55
C ALA A 26 -6.18 -0.25 2.60
N GLU A 27 -6.58 -1.43 2.15
CA GLU A 27 -7.98 -1.86 2.16
C GLU A 27 -8.50 -2.11 3.57
N LEU A 28 -7.68 -2.68 4.46
CA LEU A 28 -8.03 -2.87 5.86
C LEU A 28 -8.23 -1.54 6.59
N LEU A 29 -7.46 -0.52 6.24
CA LEU A 29 -7.56 0.83 6.79
C LEU A 29 -8.81 1.56 6.33
N THR A 30 -9.16 1.44 5.05
CA THR A 30 -10.18 2.28 4.41
C THR A 30 -11.50 1.54 4.13
N GLY A 31 -11.51 0.21 4.28
CA GLY A 31 -12.62 -0.66 3.94
C GLY A 31 -12.88 -0.79 2.43
N LYS A 32 -11.99 -0.27 1.58
CA LYS A 32 -12.14 -0.27 0.11
C LYS A 32 -10.78 -0.44 -0.56
N PRO A 33 -10.70 -1.03 -1.77
CA PRO A 33 -9.44 -1.17 -2.47
C PRO A 33 -8.83 0.20 -2.78
N PRO A 34 -7.51 0.41 -2.59
CA PRO A 34 -6.86 1.69 -2.83
C PRO A 34 -6.88 2.12 -4.29
N PHE A 35 -6.94 1.14 -5.20
CA PHE A 35 -6.97 1.36 -6.65
C PHE A 35 -8.09 0.50 -7.26
N ALA A 36 -9.21 1.13 -7.62
CA ALA A 36 -10.34 0.45 -8.24
C ALA A 36 -10.40 0.78 -9.73
N GLY A 37 -9.86 -0.12 -10.56
CA GLY A 37 -9.90 -0.02 -12.02
C GLY A 37 -10.91 -1.01 -12.61
N LYS A 38 -11.52 -0.66 -13.75
CA LYS A 38 -12.51 -1.53 -14.42
C LYS A 38 -11.87 -2.57 -15.35
N ASP A 39 -10.70 -2.25 -15.87
CA ASP A 39 -9.86 -3.07 -16.75
C ASP A 39 -8.38 -2.78 -16.43
N GLU A 40 -7.45 -3.48 -17.09
CA GLU A 40 -6.01 -3.37 -16.82
C GLU A 40 -5.47 -1.95 -17.04
N ALA A 41 -5.77 -1.34 -18.19
CA ALA A 41 -5.33 0.02 -18.51
C ALA A 41 -5.87 1.02 -17.48
N ASN A 42 -7.17 0.95 -17.18
CA ASN A 42 -7.81 1.80 -16.19
C ASN A 42 -7.24 1.59 -14.79
N HIS A 43 -6.92 0.35 -14.41
CA HIS A 43 -6.29 0.03 -13.13
C HIS A 43 -4.90 0.65 -13.01
N LEU A 44 -4.09 0.61 -14.08
CA LEU A 44 -2.79 1.27 -14.12
C LEU A 44 -2.91 2.79 -13.92
N PHE A 45 -3.86 3.44 -14.61
CA PHE A 45 -4.07 4.87 -14.44
C PHE A 45 -4.66 5.25 -13.09
N LYS A 46 -5.44 4.37 -12.45
CA LYS A 46 -5.91 4.55 -11.06
C LYS A 46 -4.77 4.51 -10.06
N ILE A 47 -3.74 3.70 -10.32
CA ILE A 47 -2.49 3.74 -9.54
C ILE A 47 -1.82 5.10 -9.72
N PHE A 48 -1.68 5.59 -10.96
CA PHE A 48 -1.02 6.88 -11.23
C PHE A 48 -1.81 8.09 -10.73
N ASP A 49 -3.14 8.03 -10.67
CA ASP A 49 -3.99 9.06 -10.04
C ASP A 49 -3.59 9.32 -8.58
N VAL A 50 -3.21 8.26 -7.86
CA VAL A 50 -2.89 8.30 -6.43
C VAL A 50 -1.39 8.47 -6.20
N LEU A 51 -0.55 7.68 -6.87
CA LEU A 51 0.89 7.65 -6.61
C LEU A 51 1.69 8.61 -7.49
N GLY A 52 1.09 9.10 -8.57
CA GLY A 52 1.78 9.81 -9.64
C GLY A 52 2.36 8.84 -10.68
N VAL A 53 2.52 9.34 -11.90
CA VAL A 53 3.18 8.61 -12.98
C VAL A 53 4.67 8.43 -12.65
N PRO A 54 5.21 7.20 -12.66
CA PRO A 54 6.64 6.98 -12.42
C PRO A 54 7.49 7.77 -13.43
N CYS A 55 8.67 8.22 -12.99
CA CYS A 55 9.59 8.91 -13.89
C CYS A 55 10.05 7.98 -15.03
N LYS A 56 10.56 8.56 -16.13
CA LYS A 56 10.91 7.82 -17.34
C LYS A 56 11.83 6.62 -17.05
N ARG A 57 12.83 6.80 -16.19
CA ARG A 57 13.75 5.73 -15.79
C ARG A 57 13.03 4.56 -15.12
N VAL A 58 12.19 4.83 -14.12
CA VAL A 58 11.44 3.79 -13.40
C VAL A 58 10.47 3.07 -14.35
N TRP A 59 9.80 3.83 -15.22
CA TRP A 59 8.91 3.25 -16.23
C TRP A 59 9.67 2.31 -17.17
N GLN A 60 10.87 2.68 -17.62
CA GLN A 60 11.69 1.83 -18.48
C GLN A 60 12.20 0.57 -17.76
N THR A 61 12.53 0.64 -16.48
CA THR A 61 12.92 -0.55 -15.68
C THR A 61 11.81 -1.59 -15.59
N MET A 62 10.54 -1.18 -15.74
CA MET A 62 9.41 -2.12 -15.79
C MET A 62 9.29 -2.84 -17.13
N GLU A 63 10.09 -2.46 -18.14
CA GLU A 63 10.08 -3.01 -19.49
C GLU A 63 8.65 -3.08 -20.08
N PRO A 64 7.97 -1.93 -20.22
CA PRO A 64 6.57 -1.88 -20.62
C PRO A 64 6.39 -2.45 -22.04
N GLN A 65 5.43 -3.35 -22.20
CA GLN A 65 5.01 -3.90 -23.49
C GLN A 65 3.73 -3.24 -24.01
N ALA A 66 3.04 -2.50 -23.16
CA ALA A 66 1.81 -1.79 -23.47
C ALA A 66 1.80 -0.36 -22.88
N HIS A 67 0.85 0.45 -23.34
CA HIS A 67 0.48 1.75 -22.78
C HIS A 67 1.53 2.88 -22.80
N ASP A 68 2.69 2.73 -23.47
CA ASP A 68 3.75 3.75 -23.41
C ASP A 68 3.28 5.15 -23.85
N ASP A 69 2.58 5.24 -24.99
CA ASP A 69 2.02 6.49 -25.51
C ASP A 69 1.03 7.13 -24.50
N GLU A 70 0.12 6.33 -23.95
CA GLU A 70 -0.86 6.78 -22.97
C GLU A 70 -0.17 7.29 -21.69
N VAL A 71 0.87 6.59 -21.23
CA VAL A 71 1.67 7.00 -20.06
C VAL A 71 2.41 8.31 -20.32
N GLN A 72 2.91 8.57 -21.53
CA GLN A 72 3.51 9.87 -21.86
C GLN A 72 2.47 11.00 -21.81
N VAL A 73 1.25 10.77 -22.33
CA VAL A 73 0.15 11.74 -22.26
C VAL A 73 -0.22 12.03 -20.80
N TRP A 74 -0.37 10.98 -19.98
CA TRP A 74 -0.64 11.10 -18.55
C TRP A 74 0.45 11.85 -17.80
N ARG A 75 1.73 11.55 -18.08
CA ARG A 75 2.87 12.24 -17.51
C ARG A 75 2.83 13.74 -17.82
N ALA A 76 2.59 14.11 -19.07
CA ALA A 76 2.49 15.51 -19.48
C ALA A 76 1.32 16.22 -18.79
N ARG A 77 0.17 15.56 -18.66
CA ARG A 77 -1.00 16.08 -17.94
C ARG A 77 -0.69 16.31 -16.45
N GLN A 78 -0.11 15.33 -15.78
CA GLN A 78 0.23 15.41 -14.37
C GLN A 78 1.29 16.48 -14.08
N LEU A 79 2.29 16.63 -14.96
CA LEU A 79 3.29 17.68 -14.85
C LEU A 79 2.66 19.08 -14.94
N ARG A 80 1.77 19.30 -15.93
CA ARG A 80 1.03 20.57 -16.06
C ARG A 80 0.16 20.88 -14.85
N ALA A 81 -0.46 19.84 -14.29
CA ALA A 81 -1.29 19.95 -13.09
C ALA A 81 -0.50 20.05 -11.78
N ARG A 82 0.86 19.97 -11.82
CA ARG A 82 1.72 19.86 -10.63
C ARG A 82 1.26 18.75 -9.68
N HIS A 83 0.81 17.64 -10.27
CA HIS A 83 0.35 16.48 -9.54
C HIS A 83 1.50 15.89 -8.72
N HIS A 84 1.17 15.52 -7.49
CA HIS A 84 2.04 14.84 -6.55
C HIS A 84 1.31 13.64 -5.99
N SER A 85 2.04 12.70 -5.37
CA SER A 85 1.42 11.57 -4.72
C SER A 85 0.41 12.04 -3.67
N ARG A 86 -0.84 11.59 -3.84
CA ARG A 86 -1.97 11.85 -2.96
C ARG A 86 -2.13 10.79 -1.89
N LEU A 87 -1.15 9.88 -1.75
CA LEU A 87 -1.22 8.79 -0.78
C LEU A 87 -1.41 9.32 0.65
N HIS A 88 -0.78 10.45 0.99
CA HIS A 88 -0.95 11.08 2.31
C HIS A 88 -2.38 11.61 2.54
N GLU A 89 -3.11 12.00 1.48
CA GLU A 89 -4.50 12.45 1.57
C GLU A 89 -5.44 11.27 1.88
N LEU A 90 -5.10 10.08 1.37
CA LEU A 90 -5.88 8.86 1.60
C LEU A 90 -5.63 8.24 2.97
N PHE A 91 -4.44 8.48 3.53
CA PHE A 91 -3.99 7.92 4.79
C PHE A 91 -3.41 9.04 5.68
N PRO A 92 -4.29 9.92 6.22
CA PRO A 92 -3.85 10.99 7.10
C PRO A 92 -3.39 10.42 8.45
N GLU A 93 -2.66 11.23 9.23
CA GLU A 93 -1.96 10.76 10.43
C GLU A 93 -2.90 10.25 11.54
N GLU A 94 -4.15 10.71 11.55
CA GLU A 94 -5.20 10.23 12.47
C GLU A 94 -5.63 8.78 12.17
N MET A 95 -5.45 8.34 10.92
CA MET A 95 -5.78 7.00 10.46
C MET A 95 -4.57 6.06 10.53
N LEU A 96 -3.39 6.57 10.13
CA LEU A 96 -2.17 5.79 10.04
C LEU A 96 -1.00 6.63 10.54
N SER A 97 -0.32 6.16 11.59
CA SER A 97 0.84 6.85 12.14
C SER A 97 1.92 7.06 11.08
N ARG A 98 2.80 8.04 11.32
CA ARG A 98 3.90 8.36 10.41
C ARG A 98 4.72 7.12 10.01
N ASP A 99 5.03 6.23 10.95
CA ASP A 99 5.83 5.02 10.68
C ASP A 99 5.03 3.98 9.90
N GLY A 100 3.76 3.81 10.21
CA GLY A 100 2.86 2.95 9.42
C GLY A 100 2.71 3.48 8.00
N PHE A 101 2.67 4.79 7.82
CA PHE A 101 2.64 5.42 6.50
C PHE A 101 3.93 5.17 5.72
N GLN A 102 5.10 5.18 6.38
CA GLN A 102 6.36 4.81 5.70
C GLN A 102 6.33 3.37 5.20
N VAL A 103 5.81 2.42 6.00
CA VAL A 103 5.64 1.03 5.58
C VAL A 103 4.71 0.94 4.39
N LEU A 104 3.52 1.55 4.46
CA LEU A 104 2.54 1.54 3.38
C LEU A 104 3.10 2.13 2.08
N LYS A 105 3.74 3.30 2.18
CA LYS A 105 4.40 3.97 1.05
C LYS A 105 5.51 3.12 0.44
N GLY A 106 6.29 2.44 1.27
CA GLY A 106 7.35 1.53 0.84
C GLY A 106 6.80 0.32 0.07
N LEU A 107 5.73 -0.30 0.57
CA LEU A 107 5.06 -1.43 -0.08
C LEU A 107 4.39 -1.01 -1.40
N LEU A 108 3.81 0.19 -1.46
CA LEU A 108 3.18 0.76 -2.65
C LEU A 108 4.15 1.58 -3.53
N THR A 109 5.46 1.31 -3.46
CA THR A 109 6.43 1.94 -4.36
C THR A 109 6.33 1.32 -5.75
N CYS A 110 6.13 2.17 -6.78
CA CYS A 110 5.98 1.70 -8.16
C CYS A 110 7.23 0.94 -8.65
N ASP A 111 8.44 1.47 -8.40
CA ASP A 111 9.71 0.83 -8.77
C ASP A 111 9.89 -0.51 -8.01
N PRO A 112 9.83 -1.68 -8.69
CA PRO A 112 9.90 -2.98 -8.01
C PRO A 112 11.24 -3.21 -7.30
N GLU A 113 12.34 -2.65 -7.81
CA GLU A 113 13.67 -2.81 -7.21
C GLU A 113 13.84 -1.99 -5.92
N LYS A 114 13.09 -0.89 -5.80
CA LYS A 114 13.08 -0.03 -4.61
C LYS A 114 11.92 -0.32 -3.67
N ARG A 115 11.02 -1.22 -4.04
CA ARG A 115 9.84 -1.57 -3.24
C ARG A 115 10.28 -2.27 -1.96
N LEU A 116 9.67 -1.84 -0.85
CA LEU A 116 9.94 -2.44 0.45
C LEU A 116 9.55 -3.93 0.43
N THR A 117 10.46 -4.80 0.85
CA THR A 117 10.15 -6.24 0.98
C THR A 117 9.39 -6.50 2.27
N ALA A 118 8.62 -7.59 2.33
CA ALA A 118 7.93 -7.97 3.56
C ALA A 118 8.90 -8.16 4.75
N ALA A 119 10.08 -8.76 4.50
CA ALA A 119 11.11 -8.93 5.52
C ALA A 119 11.67 -7.60 6.02
N ALA A 120 11.95 -6.65 5.13
CA ALA A 120 12.43 -5.32 5.52
C ALA A 120 11.33 -4.52 6.24
N ALA A 121 10.08 -4.67 5.83
CA ALA A 121 8.95 -4.01 6.46
C ALA A 121 8.78 -4.42 7.92
N LEU A 122 8.98 -5.70 8.26
CA LEU A 122 8.96 -6.19 9.66
C LEU A 122 10.04 -5.56 10.55
N GLN A 123 11.08 -4.96 9.97
CA GLN A 123 12.14 -4.29 10.70
C GLN A 123 11.91 -2.77 10.82
N CYS A 124 10.83 -2.24 10.26
CA CYS A 124 10.50 -0.82 10.39
C CYS A 124 9.99 -0.50 11.81
N PRO A 125 10.20 0.74 12.31
CA PRO A 125 9.78 1.17 13.64
C PRO A 125 8.33 0.82 13.98
N TRP A 126 7.45 0.90 12.96
CA TRP A 126 6.05 0.52 13.10
C TRP A 126 5.85 -0.88 13.70
N PHE A 127 6.70 -1.86 13.35
CA PHE A 127 6.62 -3.23 13.86
C PHE A 127 7.58 -3.54 15.01
N THR A 128 8.58 -2.70 15.27
CA THR A 128 9.66 -2.99 16.22
C THR A 128 9.61 -2.17 17.51
N GLU A 129 8.88 -1.06 17.55
CA GLU A 129 8.68 -0.33 18.80
C GLU A 129 7.72 -1.10 19.72
N ASN A 130 8.18 -1.39 20.96
CA ASN A 130 7.42 -2.16 21.95
C ASN A 130 6.08 -1.48 22.29
N ILE A 131 4.98 -2.16 21.95
CA ILE A 131 3.60 -1.76 22.26
C ILE A 131 3.19 -2.27 23.66
N ASP A 132 4.13 -2.35 24.61
CA ASP A 132 3.92 -3.13 25.84
C ASP A 132 3.09 -2.42 26.93
N ASP A 133 2.80 -1.12 26.83
CA ASP A 133 2.18 -0.37 27.95
C ASP A 133 0.84 0.35 27.66
N ALA A 134 0.22 0.18 26.48
CA ALA A 134 -1.03 0.90 26.15
C ALA A 134 -2.28 0.01 26.17
N PRO A 135 -3.25 0.21 27.09
CA PRO A 135 -4.48 -0.60 27.16
C PRO A 135 -5.30 -0.49 25.87
N VAL A 136 -5.71 -1.63 25.31
CA VAL A 136 -6.49 -1.73 24.06
C VAL A 136 -7.86 -1.05 24.22
N PRO A 137 -8.20 0.00 23.44
CA PRO A 137 -9.51 0.64 23.51
C PRO A 137 -10.58 -0.30 22.96
N VAL A 138 -11.64 -0.47 23.74
CA VAL A 138 -12.69 -1.49 23.54
C VAL A 138 -13.60 -1.23 22.32
N SER A 139 -13.41 -0.12 21.59
CA SER A 139 -14.25 0.25 20.44
C SER A 139 -13.87 -0.46 19.12
N GLY A 140 -12.65 -1.00 19.01
CA GLY A 140 -12.18 -1.74 17.82
C GLY A 140 -12.49 -3.24 17.82
N ARG A 141 -13.13 -3.76 18.88
CA ARG A 141 -13.27 -5.20 19.11
C ARG A 141 -14.01 -5.91 17.98
N ALA A 142 -14.96 -5.25 17.31
CA ALA A 142 -15.73 -5.87 16.22
C ALA A 142 -14.89 -6.15 14.94
N MET A 143 -13.92 -5.29 14.62
CA MET A 143 -13.07 -5.43 13.43
C MET A 143 -11.93 -6.42 13.66
N VAL A 144 -11.30 -6.35 14.84
CA VAL A 144 -10.23 -7.27 15.27
C VAL A 144 -10.76 -8.70 15.42
N THR A 145 -11.97 -8.90 15.95
CA THR A 145 -12.52 -10.26 16.20
C THR A 145 -12.90 -10.98 14.91
N LYS A 146 -13.42 -10.27 13.89
CA LYS A 146 -13.72 -10.88 12.58
C LYS A 146 -12.46 -11.34 11.84
N ILE A 147 -11.35 -10.59 11.97
CA ILE A 147 -10.08 -10.87 11.29
C ILE A 147 -9.25 -11.90 12.07
N ALA A 148 -9.28 -11.90 13.40
CA ALA A 148 -8.70 -12.98 14.22
C ALA A 148 -9.35 -14.34 13.94
N ALA A 149 -10.68 -14.36 13.70
CA ALA A 149 -11.39 -15.57 13.28
C ALA A 149 -11.01 -16.04 11.85
N MET A 150 -10.59 -15.14 10.97
CA MET A 150 -10.04 -15.47 9.64
C MET A 150 -8.58 -15.92 9.72
N ALA A 151 -7.79 -15.31 10.61
CA ALA A 151 -6.39 -15.63 10.86
C ALA A 151 -6.20 -17.02 11.48
N SER A 152 -7.09 -17.41 12.39
CA SER A 152 -7.09 -18.73 13.03
C SER A 152 -7.25 -19.90 12.04
N LYS A 153 -7.69 -19.64 10.80
CA LYS A 153 -7.94 -20.69 9.80
C LYS A 153 -6.84 -20.82 8.75
N SER A 154 -5.81 -19.96 8.74
CA SER A 154 -4.80 -19.97 7.67
C SER A 154 -3.40 -19.65 8.20
N LYS A 155 -2.45 -20.58 7.98
CA LYS A 155 -1.07 -20.58 8.52
C LYS A 155 -0.10 -19.65 7.77
N SER A 156 -0.58 -18.63 7.07
CA SER A 156 0.24 -17.81 6.16
C SER A 156 0.91 -16.64 6.88
N LEU A 157 2.20 -16.39 6.63
CA LEU A 157 2.96 -15.24 7.14
C LEU A 157 2.28 -13.88 6.83
N ALA A 158 1.52 -13.79 5.74
CA ALA A 158 0.76 -12.61 5.37
C ALA A 158 -0.25 -12.18 6.45
N ILE A 159 -0.76 -13.15 7.22
CA ILE A 159 -1.77 -12.92 8.26
C ILE A 159 -1.13 -12.44 9.56
N SER A 160 0.06 -12.93 9.91
CA SER A 160 0.84 -12.40 11.04
C SER A 160 1.24 -10.94 10.82
N PHE A 161 1.59 -10.60 9.58
CA PHE A 161 1.89 -9.22 9.18
C PHE A 161 0.67 -8.30 9.33
N VAL A 162 -0.50 -8.77 8.88
CA VAL A 162 -1.79 -8.05 9.03
C VAL A 162 -2.24 -7.96 10.49
N GLY A 163 -2.00 -9.00 11.30
CA GLY A 163 -2.34 -9.03 12.72
C GLY A 163 -1.54 -8.02 13.55
N CYS A 164 -0.22 -7.93 13.32
CA CYS A 164 0.61 -6.90 13.94
C CYS A 164 0.26 -5.49 13.44
N ALA A 165 0.08 -5.33 12.12
CA ALA A 165 -0.34 -4.08 11.50
C ALA A 165 -1.64 -3.52 12.10
N LEU A 166 -2.63 -4.37 12.37
CA LEU A 166 -3.92 -3.97 12.95
C LEU A 166 -3.84 -3.67 14.45
N ALA A 167 -2.93 -4.28 15.21
CA ALA A 167 -2.71 -3.94 16.62
C ALA A 167 -2.19 -2.50 16.81
N LEU A 168 -1.53 -1.97 15.79
CA LEU A 168 -0.93 -0.63 15.74
C LEU A 168 -1.89 0.44 15.19
N LEU A 169 -3.02 0.04 14.60
CA LEU A 169 -4.04 0.96 14.11
C LEU A 169 -4.96 1.38 15.24
N ARG A 170 -4.46 2.33 16.04
CA ARG A 170 -5.28 3.06 17.01
C ARG A 170 -5.37 4.53 16.61
N PRO A 171 -6.59 5.11 16.51
CA PRO A 171 -6.70 6.55 16.62
C PRO A 171 -6.23 6.98 18.01
N LYS A 172 -5.34 7.98 18.08
CA LYS A 172 -5.05 8.68 19.33
C LYS A 172 -6.37 9.22 19.86
N ALA A 173 -6.74 8.84 21.08
CA ALA A 173 -7.83 9.51 21.78
C ALA A 173 -7.49 11.01 21.83
N LEU A 174 -8.39 11.84 21.29
CA LEU A 174 -8.36 13.28 21.47
C LEU A 174 -8.35 13.55 22.98
N ALA A 175 -7.19 13.95 23.49
CA ALA A 175 -7.09 14.63 24.76
C ALA A 175 -7.13 16.12 24.48
N HIS A 176 -8.15 16.76 25.06
CA HIS A 176 -8.55 18.18 25.05
C HIS A 176 -9.59 18.58 24.00
#